data_AF-A0A6A6M007-F1
#
_entry.id   AF-A0A6A6M007-F1
#
_cell.length_a   1.000
_cell.length_b   1.000
_cell.length_c   1.000
_cell.angle_alpha   90.00
_cell.angle_beta   90.00
_cell.angle_gamma   90.00
#
_symmetry.space_group_name_H-M   'P 1'
#
loop_
_entity.id
_entity.type
_entity.pdbx_description
1 polymer ?
#
loop_
_entity_poly.entity_id
_entity_poly.type
_entity_poly.pdbx_seq_one_letter_code
_entity_poly.pdbx_strand_id
1 'polypeptide(L)'
;MSSTCSCTDPSVRADYHALFSAAQDAADCLTKKQKNQLATWTIRAVVANDLFTDDSFVFSKAAGRMKEAITSLPVASEDDDIEDAAALKDEKGATTDEDSENRQDLSSGSSADESKMDESDPFGLDAFMSNKPKKDKRTKGKKDPLAKMRKEEEENKSFLKAQRESLIICLEIASRRYKTPWCQTVIDILVKHAFDNVARFASQQRDAIEKLWASIREQHTRRKHGKSVNGKLDVTVFE
;
A
#
# COMPACT_ATOMS: atom_id res chain seq x y z
N MET A 1 10.73 -6.80 5.02
CA MET A 1 10.79 -5.65 4.10
C MET A 1 9.71 -5.80 3.03
N SER A 2 8.57 -5.11 3.17
CA SER A 2 7.68 -4.92 2.02
C SER A 2 8.34 -3.84 1.16
N SER A 3 9.01 -4.26 0.09
CA SER A 3 9.79 -3.39 -0.81
C SER A 3 9.08 -2.06 -1.05
N THR A 4 9.71 -0.96 -0.63
CA THR A 4 9.32 0.43 -0.92
C THR A 4 9.59 0.74 -2.38
N CYS A 5 8.93 0.00 -3.29
CA CYS A 5 8.79 0.45 -4.66
C CYS A 5 7.79 1.61 -4.60
N SER A 6 8.31 2.82 -4.39
CA SER A 6 7.52 4.04 -4.38
C SER A 6 7.03 4.27 -5.80
N CYS A 7 5.91 3.63 -6.16
CA CYS A 7 5.17 3.87 -7.41
C CYS A 7 4.72 5.34 -7.58
N THR A 8 4.99 6.17 -6.56
CA THR A 8 4.84 7.62 -6.50
C THR A 8 6.13 8.42 -6.77
N ASP A 9 7.27 7.76 -6.98
CA ASP A 9 8.51 8.45 -7.39
C ASP A 9 8.29 9.17 -8.74
N PRO A 10 8.59 10.47 -8.85
CA PRO A 10 8.45 11.24 -10.08
C PRO A 10 8.99 10.57 -11.34
N SER A 11 10.06 9.77 -11.22
CA SER A 11 10.73 9.13 -12.37
C SER A 11 9.91 8.01 -12.99
N VAL A 12 9.07 7.32 -12.19
CA VAL A 12 8.32 6.13 -12.61
C VAL A 12 6.81 6.28 -12.47
N ARG A 13 6.32 7.35 -11.81
CA ARG A 13 4.89 7.53 -11.50
C ARG A 13 3.99 7.44 -12.73
N ALA A 14 4.44 7.98 -13.88
CA ALA A 14 3.66 7.97 -15.11
C ALA A 14 3.48 6.55 -15.65
N ASP A 15 4.55 5.75 -15.62
CA ASP A 15 4.55 4.36 -16.09
C ASP A 15 3.68 3.49 -15.18
N TYR A 16 3.81 3.64 -13.87
CA TYR A 16 2.96 2.96 -12.89
C TYR A 16 1.49 3.33 -13.07
N HIS A 17 1.19 4.63 -13.21
CA HIS A 17 -0.18 5.09 -13.43
C HIS A 17 -0.76 4.49 -14.72
N ALA A 18 -0.01 4.52 -15.84
CA ALA A 18 -0.46 3.98 -17.11
C ALA A 18 -0.68 2.46 -17.04
N LEU A 19 0.27 1.71 -16.46
CA LEU A 19 0.20 0.27 -16.30
C LEU A 19 -1.03 -0.16 -15.50
N PHE A 20 -1.25 0.45 -14.34
CA PHE A 20 -2.37 0.09 -13.46
C PHE A 20 -3.72 0.65 -13.93
N SER A 21 -3.72 1.67 -14.79
CA SER A 21 -4.94 2.09 -15.51
C SER A 21 -5.31 1.07 -16.58
N ALA A 22 -4.35 0.64 -17.42
CA ALA A 22 -4.61 -0.38 -18.44
C ALA A 22 -4.99 -1.74 -17.82
N ALA A 23 -4.41 -2.09 -16.67
CA ALA A 23 -4.78 -3.31 -15.96
C ALA A 23 -6.23 -3.28 -15.43
N GLN A 24 -6.78 -2.10 -15.11
CA GLN A 24 -8.19 -1.97 -14.72
C GLN A 24 -9.14 -2.26 -15.89
N ASP A 25 -8.79 -1.89 -17.13
CA ASP A 25 -9.61 -2.19 -18.31
C ASP A 25 -9.73 -3.70 -18.57
N ALA A 26 -8.71 -4.47 -18.14
CA ALA A 26 -8.70 -5.93 -18.22
C ALA A 26 -9.15 -6.62 -16.92
N ALA A 27 -9.71 -5.89 -15.95
CA ALA A 27 -10.01 -6.42 -14.61
C ALA A 27 -10.96 -7.62 -14.66
N ASP A 28 -11.90 -7.66 -15.61
CA ASP A 28 -12.88 -8.74 -15.71
C ASP A 28 -12.27 -10.12 -15.99
N CYS A 29 -11.10 -10.15 -16.62
CA CYS A 29 -10.35 -11.37 -16.91
C CYS A 29 -9.60 -11.92 -15.68
N LEU A 30 -9.52 -11.16 -14.59
CA LEU A 30 -8.72 -11.50 -13.42
C LEU A 30 -9.49 -12.34 -12.41
N THR A 31 -8.75 -13.20 -11.69
CA THR A 31 -9.28 -13.94 -10.54
C THR A 31 -9.62 -12.99 -9.38
N LYS A 32 -10.47 -13.42 -8.44
CA LYS A 32 -10.83 -12.61 -7.26
C LYS A 32 -9.59 -12.10 -6.50
N LYS A 33 -8.60 -12.96 -6.30
CA LYS A 33 -7.34 -12.59 -5.64
C LYS A 33 -6.57 -11.51 -6.40
N GLN A 34 -6.47 -11.65 -7.72
CA GLN A 34 -5.81 -10.66 -8.57
C GLN A 34 -6.60 -9.35 -8.63
N LYS A 35 -7.94 -9.39 -8.64
CA LYS A 35 -8.80 -8.21 -8.53
C LYS A 35 -8.55 -7.45 -7.22
N ASN A 36 -8.44 -8.16 -6.09
CA ASN A 36 -8.10 -7.57 -4.81
C ASN A 36 -6.72 -6.91 -4.83
N GLN A 37 -5.70 -7.59 -5.38
CA GLN A 37 -4.37 -7.00 -5.55
C GLN A 37 -4.39 -5.76 -6.46
N LEU A 38 -5.08 -5.85 -7.60
CA LEU A 38 -5.24 -4.73 -8.53
C LEU A 38 -5.95 -3.55 -7.89
N ALA A 39 -6.97 -3.78 -7.05
CA ALA A 39 -7.66 -2.73 -6.32
C ALA A 39 -6.71 -1.99 -5.36
N THR A 40 -5.90 -2.73 -4.59
CA THR A 40 -4.89 -2.13 -3.71
C THR A 40 -3.85 -1.34 -4.51
N TRP A 41 -3.32 -1.91 -5.58
CA TRP A 41 -2.34 -1.23 -6.44
C TRP A 41 -2.93 -0.02 -7.17
N THR A 42 -4.21 -0.06 -7.52
CA THR A 42 -4.91 1.09 -8.11
C THR A 42 -4.92 2.27 -7.15
N ILE A 43 -5.19 2.03 -5.86
CA ILE A 43 -5.10 3.08 -4.84
C ILE A 43 -3.66 3.62 -4.77
N ARG A 44 -2.65 2.74 -4.71
CA ARG A 44 -1.24 3.14 -4.56
C ARG A 44 -0.62 3.81 -5.79
N ALA A 45 -0.97 3.37 -7.00
CA ALA A 45 -0.28 3.77 -8.24
C ALA A 45 -1.11 4.69 -9.14
N VAL A 46 -2.43 4.71 -8.99
CA VAL A 46 -3.30 5.60 -9.77
C VAL A 46 -3.77 6.73 -8.87
N VAL A 47 -4.51 6.41 -7.80
CA VAL A 47 -5.10 7.44 -6.92
C VAL A 47 -4.02 8.26 -6.23
N ALA A 48 -2.97 7.64 -5.69
CA ALA A 48 -1.87 8.37 -5.08
C ALA A 48 -1.14 9.29 -6.07
N ASN A 49 -0.98 8.85 -7.32
CA ASN A 49 -0.33 9.64 -8.37
C ASN A 49 -1.21 10.80 -8.86
N ASP A 50 -2.53 10.59 -8.93
CA ASP A 50 -3.49 11.66 -9.21
C ASP A 50 -3.45 12.77 -8.15
N LEU A 51 -3.01 12.50 -6.92
CA LEU A 51 -2.84 13.53 -5.88
C LEU A 51 -1.60 14.42 -6.07
N PHE A 52 -0.63 13.98 -6.90
CA PHE A 52 0.53 14.79 -7.28
C PHE A 52 0.31 15.59 -8.57
N THR A 53 -0.93 15.69 -9.04
CA THR A 53 -1.30 16.52 -10.18
C THR A 53 -1.31 18.02 -9.82
N ASP A 54 -1.25 18.85 -10.86
CA ASP A 54 -1.56 20.29 -10.79
C ASP A 54 -2.95 20.61 -11.37
N ASP A 55 -3.69 19.60 -11.82
CA ASP A 55 -5.08 19.72 -12.26
C ASP A 55 -6.07 19.53 -11.09
N SER A 56 -6.78 20.60 -10.76
CA SER A 56 -7.78 20.60 -9.69
C SER A 56 -8.91 19.58 -9.87
N PHE A 57 -9.30 19.27 -11.11
CA PHE A 57 -10.36 18.31 -11.39
C PHE A 57 -9.86 16.89 -11.13
N VAL A 58 -8.67 16.54 -11.62
CA VAL A 58 -8.04 15.22 -11.38
C VAL A 58 -7.84 15.00 -9.89
N PHE A 59 -7.32 15.99 -9.17
CA PHE A 59 -7.14 15.92 -7.71
C PHE A 59 -8.47 15.70 -6.99
N SER A 60 -9.52 16.45 -7.36
CA SER A 60 -10.84 16.33 -6.74
C SER A 60 -11.49 14.97 -7.02
N LYS A 61 -11.30 14.43 -8.23
CA LYS A 61 -11.75 13.09 -8.61
C LYS A 61 -11.04 12.01 -7.79
N ALA A 62 -9.73 12.14 -7.59
CA ALA A 62 -8.96 11.23 -6.74
C ALA A 62 -9.45 11.26 -5.28
N ALA A 63 -9.64 12.46 -4.72
CA ALA A 63 -10.23 12.62 -3.39
C ALA A 63 -11.64 12.01 -3.28
N GLY A 64 -12.46 12.13 -4.33
CA GLY A 64 -13.76 11.48 -4.43
C GLY A 64 -13.67 9.95 -4.33
N ARG A 65 -12.80 9.33 -5.15
CA ARG A 65 -12.53 7.88 -5.11
C ARG A 65 -12.03 7.42 -3.74
N MET A 66 -11.19 8.21 -3.09
CA MET A 66 -10.74 7.92 -1.72
C MET A 66 -11.90 7.92 -0.72
N LYS A 67 -12.79 8.91 -0.78
CA LYS A 67 -13.96 8.96 0.11
C LYS A 67 -14.85 7.74 -0.06
N GLU A 68 -15.10 7.34 -1.31
CA GLU A 68 -15.87 6.13 -1.64
C GLU A 68 -15.19 4.88 -1.08
N ALA A 69 -13.88 4.73 -1.30
CA ALA A 69 -13.10 3.62 -0.78
C ALA A 69 -13.16 3.56 0.76
N ILE A 70 -13.00 4.70 1.46
CA ILE A 70 -13.11 4.78 2.92
C ILE A 70 -14.50 4.36 3.39
N THR A 71 -15.56 4.86 2.75
CA THR A 71 -16.94 4.50 3.13
C THR A 71 -17.25 3.02 2.88
N SER A 72 -16.60 2.41 1.87
CA SER A 72 -16.77 0.99 1.54
C SER A 72 -16.05 0.03 2.48
N LEU A 73 -15.07 0.50 3.27
CA LEU A 73 -14.33 -0.34 4.21
C LEU A 73 -15.24 -0.89 5.31
N PRO A 74 -15.14 -2.16 5.71
CA PRO A 74 -15.80 -2.64 6.92
C PRO A 74 -15.20 -1.98 8.17
N VAL A 75 -15.99 -1.91 9.24
CA VAL A 75 -15.52 -1.49 10.57
C VAL A 75 -14.36 -2.40 10.98
N ALA A 76 -13.29 -1.83 11.52
CA ALA A 76 -12.15 -2.60 11.97
C ALA A 76 -12.50 -3.39 13.25
N SER A 77 -12.03 -4.63 13.31
CA SER A 77 -12.23 -5.54 14.42
C SER A 77 -11.06 -5.48 15.41
N GLU A 78 -11.22 -6.07 16.59
CA GLU A 78 -10.14 -6.19 17.57
C GLU A 78 -8.96 -7.03 17.03
N ASP A 79 -9.25 -8.01 16.17
CA ASP A 79 -8.23 -8.84 15.49
C ASP A 79 -7.36 -7.99 14.55
N ASP A 80 -8.00 -7.07 13.80
CA ASP A 80 -7.26 -6.11 12.97
C ASP A 80 -6.34 -5.22 13.82
N ASP A 81 -6.79 -4.80 15.01
CA ASP A 81 -6.02 -3.96 15.93
C ASP A 81 -4.80 -4.71 16.50
N ILE A 82 -4.93 -6.01 16.77
CA ILE A 82 -3.83 -6.88 17.25
C ILE A 82 -2.80 -7.12 16.14
N GLU A 83 -3.24 -7.43 14.91
CA GLU A 83 -2.34 -7.66 13.77
C GLU A 83 -1.55 -6.41 13.37
N ASP A 84 -2.17 -5.24 13.45
CA ASP A 84 -1.54 -3.94 13.23
C ASP A 84 -0.50 -3.66 14.34
N ALA A 85 -0.84 -3.93 15.60
CA ALA A 85 0.07 -3.83 16.75
C ALA A 85 1.29 -4.75 16.65
N ALA A 86 1.12 -5.97 16.14
CA ALA A 86 2.22 -6.91 15.93
C ALA A 86 3.16 -6.43 14.82
N ALA A 87 2.63 -5.97 13.68
CA ALA A 87 3.44 -5.49 12.56
C ALA A 87 4.35 -4.32 12.95
N LEU A 88 3.87 -3.38 13.77
CA LEU A 88 4.69 -2.25 14.24
C LEU A 88 5.82 -2.67 15.20
N LYS A 89 5.62 -3.73 15.99
CA LYS A 89 6.66 -4.27 16.87
C LYS A 89 7.77 -4.94 16.07
N ASP A 90 7.41 -5.67 15.02
CA ASP A 90 8.37 -6.29 14.11
C ASP A 90 9.20 -5.22 13.37
N GLU A 91 8.61 -4.08 12.99
CA GLU A 91 9.36 -2.96 12.42
C GLU A 91 10.31 -2.30 13.41
N LYS A 92 9.89 -2.07 14.67
CA LYS A 92 10.77 -1.50 15.70
C LYS A 92 11.90 -2.45 16.11
N GLY A 93 11.64 -3.76 16.16
CA GLY A 93 12.66 -4.77 16.45
C GLY A 93 13.78 -4.79 15.41
N ALA A 94 13.45 -4.60 14.13
CA ALA A 94 14.43 -4.54 13.04
C ALA A 94 15.30 -3.26 13.03
N THR A 95 14.90 -2.19 13.73
CA THR A 95 15.64 -0.91 13.74
C THR A 95 16.62 -0.74 14.89
N THR A 96 16.79 -1.73 15.78
CA THR A 96 17.58 -1.57 17.01
C THR A 96 18.95 -2.26 17.00
N ASP A 97 19.29 -3.04 15.98
CA ASP A 97 20.56 -3.79 15.90
C ASP A 97 21.33 -3.49 14.62
N GLU A 98 21.86 -2.27 14.45
CA GLU A 98 23.04 -2.06 13.58
C GLU A 98 23.91 -0.93 14.16
N ASP A 99 24.76 -1.30 15.12
CA ASP A 99 25.99 -0.57 15.41
C ASP A 99 27.09 -1.54 15.89
N SER A 100 27.84 -2.12 14.94
CA SER A 100 29.26 -2.45 15.17
C SER A 100 29.98 -2.65 13.83
N GLU A 101 30.86 -1.70 13.53
CA GLU A 101 31.87 -1.74 12.48
C GLU A 101 32.79 -2.97 12.61
N ASN A 102 33.18 -3.61 11.49
CA ASN A 102 34.44 -3.28 10.80
C ASN A 102 34.88 -4.43 9.84
N ARG A 103 35.53 -3.98 8.77
CA ARG A 103 36.07 -4.69 7.61
C ARG A 103 37.20 -5.67 7.96
N GLN A 104 37.34 -6.74 7.18
CA GLN A 104 38.64 -7.08 6.57
C GLN A 104 38.51 -8.01 5.35
N ASP A 105 39.43 -7.75 4.43
CA ASP A 105 39.56 -8.15 3.03
C ASP A 105 40.31 -9.49 2.84
N LEU A 106 40.02 -10.14 1.69
CA LEU A 106 40.92 -10.92 0.81
C LEU A 106 41.70 -12.14 1.35
N SER A 107 41.55 -13.28 0.65
CA SER A 107 42.62 -13.90 -0.20
C SER A 107 42.65 -15.44 -0.20
N SER A 108 42.65 -15.98 -1.43
CA SER A 108 43.38 -17.16 -1.94
C SER A 108 43.18 -18.58 -1.37
N GLY A 109 42.74 -19.48 -2.27
CA GLY A 109 43.67 -20.42 -2.89
C GLY A 109 43.71 -21.88 -2.40
N SER A 110 43.11 -22.77 -3.21
CA SER A 110 43.56 -24.12 -3.59
C SER A 110 43.93 -25.17 -2.52
N SER A 111 43.26 -26.33 -2.55
CA SER A 111 43.86 -27.57 -3.11
C SER A 111 42.91 -28.77 -3.02
N ALA A 112 43.07 -29.66 -4.00
CA ALA A 112 42.31 -30.87 -4.29
C ALA A 112 42.69 -32.08 -3.40
N ASP A 113 41.77 -33.04 -3.27
CA ASP A 113 41.87 -34.48 -3.64
C ASP A 113 40.83 -35.31 -2.83
N GLU A 114 40.26 -36.45 -3.22
CA GLU A 114 40.22 -37.26 -4.44
C GLU A 114 39.08 -38.31 -4.26
N SER A 115 38.63 -38.92 -5.36
CA SER A 115 38.00 -40.25 -5.47
C SER A 115 36.52 -40.48 -5.10
N LYS A 116 35.67 -40.63 -6.12
CA LYS A 116 34.99 -41.89 -6.47
C LYS A 116 34.30 -41.76 -7.83
N MET A 117 34.66 -42.66 -8.74
CA MET A 117 33.95 -42.89 -9.99
C MET A 117 32.52 -43.35 -9.69
N ASP A 118 31.54 -42.53 -10.03
CA ASP A 118 30.23 -43.00 -10.45
C ASP A 118 29.90 -42.21 -11.72
N GLU A 119 29.72 -42.96 -12.80
CA GLU A 119 29.43 -42.50 -14.14
C GLU A 119 28.09 -41.75 -14.13
N SER A 120 28.16 -40.45 -13.88
CA SER A 120 27.00 -39.58 -13.81
C SER A 120 26.63 -39.16 -15.22
N ASP A 121 25.42 -39.57 -15.63
CA ASP A 121 24.76 -39.26 -16.89
C ASP A 121 25.10 -37.83 -17.38
N PRO A 122 25.86 -37.67 -18.48
CA PRO A 122 26.37 -36.38 -18.93
C PRO A 122 25.29 -35.39 -19.41
N PHE A 123 24.02 -35.83 -19.47
CA PHE A 123 22.89 -34.97 -19.83
C PHE A 123 21.79 -34.88 -18.75
N GLY A 124 21.93 -35.56 -17.60
CA GLY A 124 20.99 -35.47 -16.47
C GLY A 124 19.54 -35.82 -16.80
N LEU A 125 19.33 -36.71 -17.78
CA LEU A 125 18.01 -37.11 -18.30
C LEU A 125 17.41 -38.29 -17.54
N ASP A 126 18.20 -39.03 -16.76
CA ASP A 126 17.70 -40.16 -15.98
C ASP A 126 16.67 -39.77 -14.90
N ALA A 127 16.68 -38.51 -14.46
CA ALA A 127 15.64 -37.96 -13.58
C ALA A 127 14.25 -37.87 -14.25
N PHE A 128 14.18 -37.93 -15.58
CA PHE A 128 12.94 -37.80 -16.35
C PHE A 128 12.31 -39.13 -16.77
N MET A 129 13.01 -40.26 -16.60
CA MET A 129 12.55 -41.59 -17.03
C MET A 129 11.93 -42.43 -15.90
N SER A 130 11.96 -41.97 -14.64
CA SER A 130 11.29 -42.64 -13.51
C SER A 130 9.79 -42.32 -13.46
N ASN A 131 9.06 -42.77 -14.47
CA ASN A 131 7.60 -42.88 -14.44
C ASN A 131 7.18 -44.31 -14.83
N LYS A 132 7.38 -45.28 -13.93
CA LYS A 132 6.61 -46.53 -13.95
C LYS A 132 5.32 -46.37 -13.15
N PRO A 133 4.13 -46.56 -13.74
CA PRO A 133 2.87 -46.47 -13.01
C PRO A 133 2.63 -47.76 -12.24
N LYS A 134 2.74 -47.73 -10.90
CA LYS A 134 2.07 -48.72 -10.05
C LYS A 134 0.71 -48.17 -9.62
N LYS A 135 -0.28 -48.67 -10.35
CA LYS A 135 -1.69 -48.93 -10.02
C LYS A 135 -2.14 -48.70 -8.56
N ASP A 136 -3.32 -48.06 -8.46
CA ASP A 136 -4.27 -47.95 -7.33
C ASP A 136 -3.91 -47.03 -6.16
N LYS A 137 -4.46 -45.82 -6.16
CA LYS A 137 -5.80 -45.54 -5.57
C LYS A 137 -6.12 -44.06 -5.84
N ARG A 138 -7.22 -43.80 -6.56
CA ARG A 138 -7.84 -42.47 -6.62
C ARG A 138 -8.20 -42.02 -5.21
N THR A 139 -7.33 -41.29 -4.52
CA THR A 139 -7.75 -40.27 -3.56
C THR A 139 -7.81 -38.97 -4.33
N LYS A 140 -8.96 -38.80 -5.00
CA LYS A 140 -9.44 -37.50 -5.45
C LYS A 140 -9.44 -36.62 -4.20
N GLY A 141 -8.37 -35.83 -4.05
CA GLY A 141 -8.16 -34.92 -2.93
C GLY A 141 -9.37 -34.01 -2.85
N LYS A 142 -10.28 -34.36 -1.94
CA LYS A 142 -11.35 -33.48 -1.51
C LYS A 142 -10.63 -32.38 -0.74
N LYS A 143 -10.15 -31.35 -1.46
CA LYS A 143 -9.65 -30.13 -0.83
C LYS A 143 -10.72 -29.72 0.16
N ASP A 144 -10.40 -29.85 1.43
CA ASP A 144 -11.33 -29.72 2.54
C ASP A 144 -12.04 -28.36 2.39
N PRO A 145 -13.38 -28.31 2.25
CA PRO A 145 -14.09 -27.05 2.07
C PRO A 145 -13.79 -26.07 3.21
N LEU A 146 -13.51 -26.58 4.40
CA LEU A 146 -13.10 -25.80 5.57
C LEU A 146 -11.73 -25.13 5.39
N ALA A 147 -10.76 -25.83 4.79
CA ALA A 147 -9.42 -25.28 4.52
C ALA A 147 -9.45 -24.19 3.44
N LYS A 148 -10.34 -24.33 2.44
CA LYS A 148 -10.53 -23.28 1.41
C LYS A 148 -11.17 -22.02 2.00
N MET A 149 -12.21 -22.17 2.81
CA MET A 149 -12.88 -21.02 3.44
C MET A 149 -11.93 -20.22 4.33
N ARG A 150 -11.14 -20.90 5.18
CA ARG A 150 -10.14 -20.24 6.04
C ARG A 150 -9.11 -19.44 5.21
N LYS A 151 -8.63 -20.02 4.12
CA LYS A 151 -7.68 -19.35 3.23
C LYS A 151 -8.29 -18.11 2.56
N GLU A 152 -9.54 -18.19 2.11
CA GLU A 152 -10.22 -17.04 1.51
C GLU A 152 -10.46 -15.92 2.52
N GLU A 153 -10.77 -16.26 3.77
CA GLU A 153 -10.93 -15.29 4.86
C GLU A 153 -9.62 -14.56 5.15
N GLU A 154 -8.51 -15.28 5.29
CA GLU A 154 -7.16 -14.72 5.48
C GLU A 154 -6.72 -13.84 4.30
N GLU A 155 -7.02 -14.26 3.07
CA GLU A 155 -6.78 -13.45 1.87
C GLU A 155 -7.63 -12.16 1.86
N ASN A 156 -8.85 -12.18 2.39
CA ASN A 156 -9.67 -10.98 2.52
C ASN A 156 -9.15 -10.06 3.65
N LYS A 157 -8.72 -10.61 4.79
CA LYS A 157 -8.11 -9.83 5.88
C LYS A 157 -6.85 -9.11 5.43
N SER A 158 -5.93 -9.83 4.78
CA SER A 158 -4.71 -9.25 4.22
C SER A 158 -4.99 -8.20 3.14
N PHE A 159 -6.03 -8.40 2.30
CA PHE A 159 -6.49 -7.39 1.36
C PHE A 159 -6.99 -6.12 2.06
N LEU A 160 -7.85 -6.24 3.08
CA LEU A 160 -8.37 -5.11 3.84
C LEU A 160 -7.25 -4.33 4.54
N LYS A 161 -6.29 -5.04 5.12
CA LYS A 161 -5.09 -4.42 5.71
C LYS A 161 -4.34 -3.60 4.68
N ALA A 162 -4.00 -4.19 3.54
CA ALA A 162 -3.28 -3.50 2.47
C ALA A 162 -4.09 -2.32 1.86
N GLN A 163 -5.42 -2.45 1.79
CA GLN A 163 -6.31 -1.39 1.34
C GLN A 163 -6.31 -0.20 2.32
N ARG A 164 -6.45 -0.46 3.63
CA ARG A 164 -6.39 0.57 4.68
C ARG A 164 -5.06 1.30 4.66
N GLU A 165 -3.94 0.58 4.61
CA GLU A 165 -2.59 1.16 4.49
C GLU A 165 -2.47 2.07 3.26
N SER A 166 -3.00 1.63 2.11
CA SER A 166 -2.93 2.40 0.87
C SER A 166 -3.71 3.72 0.98
N LEU A 167 -4.83 3.72 1.70
CA LEU A 167 -5.62 4.93 1.95
C LEU A 167 -4.91 5.90 2.89
N ILE A 168 -4.21 5.40 3.92
CA ILE A 168 -3.38 6.23 4.81
C ILE A 168 -2.28 6.92 4.00
N ILE A 169 -1.56 6.18 3.15
CA ILE A 169 -0.53 6.74 2.26
C ILE A 169 -1.11 7.86 1.39
N CYS A 170 -2.30 7.65 0.80
CA CYS A 170 -2.94 8.67 -0.02
C CYS A 170 -3.35 9.92 0.81
N LEU A 171 -3.85 9.73 2.03
CA LEU A 171 -4.18 10.85 2.93
C LEU A 171 -2.95 11.68 3.29
N GLU A 172 -1.82 11.03 3.54
CA GLU A 172 -0.54 11.69 3.77
C GLU A 172 -0.09 12.49 2.54
N ILE A 173 -0.15 11.89 1.34
CA ILE A 173 0.19 12.58 0.09
C ILE A 173 -0.69 13.81 -0.11
N ALA A 174 -2.01 13.67 0.05
CA ALA A 174 -2.94 14.78 -0.08
C ALA A 174 -2.62 15.91 0.91
N SER A 175 -2.34 15.58 2.18
CA SER A 175 -2.04 16.59 3.20
C SER A 175 -0.76 17.38 2.91
N ARG A 176 0.26 16.76 2.31
CA ARG A 176 1.50 17.47 1.89
C ARG A 176 1.22 18.56 0.86
N ARG A 177 0.12 18.44 0.10
CA ARG A 177 -0.32 19.43 -0.90
C ARG A 177 -1.09 20.61 -0.29
N TYR A 178 -1.37 20.64 1.01
CA TYR A 178 -2.17 21.72 1.64
C TYR A 178 -1.60 23.14 1.46
N LYS A 179 -0.31 23.25 1.14
CA LYS A 179 0.33 24.54 0.78
C LYS A 179 -0.26 25.15 -0.50
N THR A 180 -0.88 24.35 -1.35
CA THR A 180 -1.43 24.77 -2.65
C THR A 180 -2.89 25.24 -2.48
N PRO A 181 -3.21 26.54 -2.69
CA PRO A 181 -4.51 27.10 -2.31
C PRO A 181 -5.73 26.41 -2.93
N TRP A 182 -5.65 26.00 -4.21
CA TRP A 182 -6.78 25.43 -4.93
C TRP A 182 -7.21 24.05 -4.40
N CYS A 183 -6.33 23.30 -3.73
CA CYS A 183 -6.66 21.97 -3.20
C CYS A 183 -7.08 21.96 -1.72
N GLN A 184 -6.88 23.05 -0.98
CA GLN A 184 -7.08 23.12 0.47
C GLN A 184 -8.48 22.67 0.91
N THR A 185 -9.53 23.20 0.28
CA THR A 185 -10.92 22.84 0.62
C THR A 185 -11.19 21.35 0.37
N VAL A 186 -10.63 20.79 -0.70
CA VAL A 186 -10.78 19.36 -1.01
C VAL A 186 -10.08 18.50 0.05
N ILE A 187 -8.88 18.89 0.48
CA ILE A 187 -8.14 18.20 1.55
C ILE A 187 -8.89 18.31 2.88
N ASP A 188 -9.42 19.49 3.23
CA ASP A 188 -10.22 19.69 4.44
C ASP A 188 -11.41 18.71 4.49
N ILE A 189 -12.14 18.60 3.38
CA ILE A 189 -13.30 17.70 3.26
C ILE A 189 -12.86 16.24 3.33
N LEU A 190 -11.78 15.88 2.63
CA LEU A 190 -11.27 14.51 2.56
C LEU A 190 -10.78 14.01 3.93
N VAL A 191 -9.92 14.79 4.60
CA VAL A 191 -9.36 14.40 5.90
C VAL A 191 -10.44 14.40 6.97
N LYS A 192 -11.38 15.34 6.93
CA LYS A 192 -12.57 15.28 7.80
C LYS A 192 -13.37 14.01 7.56
N HIS A 193 -13.62 13.63 6.32
CA HIS A 193 -14.36 12.40 5.98
C HIS A 193 -13.65 11.15 6.50
N ALA A 194 -12.31 11.10 6.41
CA ALA A 194 -11.52 10.02 6.99
C ALA A 194 -11.66 9.96 8.51
N PHE A 195 -11.58 11.11 9.20
CA PHE A 195 -11.77 11.21 10.64
C PHE A 195 -13.18 10.80 11.09
N ASP A 196 -14.23 11.26 10.40
CA ASP A 196 -15.62 10.89 10.69
C ASP A 196 -15.86 9.37 10.51
N ASN A 197 -15.00 8.68 9.76
CA ASN A 197 -15.02 7.23 9.51
C ASN A 197 -13.86 6.47 10.16
N VAL A 198 -13.20 7.05 11.18
CA VAL A 198 -11.97 6.51 11.79
C VAL A 198 -12.13 5.08 12.32
N ALA A 199 -13.34 4.69 12.76
CA ALA A 199 -13.64 3.33 13.22
C ALA A 199 -13.43 2.23 12.15
N ARG A 200 -13.32 2.60 10.86
CA ARG A 200 -13.05 1.66 9.75
C ARG A 200 -11.56 1.31 9.60
N PHE A 201 -10.69 1.99 10.35
CA PHE A 201 -9.25 1.80 10.35
C PHE A 201 -8.77 1.08 11.61
N ALA A 202 -7.60 0.45 11.54
CA ALA A 202 -6.97 -0.22 12.67
C ALA A 202 -6.37 0.80 13.65
N SER A 203 -6.16 0.41 14.92
CA SER A 203 -5.79 1.29 16.03
C SER A 203 -4.69 2.32 15.70
N GLN A 204 -3.58 1.93 15.07
CA GLN A 204 -2.47 2.85 14.79
C GLN A 204 -2.79 3.78 13.63
N GLN A 205 -3.55 3.28 12.67
CA GLN A 205 -4.08 4.07 11.57
C GLN A 205 -5.09 5.11 12.09
N ARG A 206 -5.85 4.80 13.14
CA ARG A 206 -6.73 5.77 13.83
C ARG A 206 -5.89 6.91 14.40
N ASP A 207 -4.84 6.59 15.15
CA ASP A 207 -3.93 7.60 15.71
C ASP A 207 -3.30 8.48 14.62
N ALA A 208 -2.92 7.88 13.48
CA ALA A 208 -2.39 8.62 12.34
C ALA A 208 -3.42 9.60 11.74
N ILE A 209 -4.67 9.14 11.55
CA ILE A 209 -5.77 9.98 11.05
C ILE A 209 -6.10 11.10 12.04
N GLU A 210 -6.10 10.83 13.35
CA GLU A 210 -6.37 11.84 14.37
C GLU A 210 -5.31 12.95 14.38
N LYS A 211 -4.03 12.57 14.32
CA LYS A 211 -2.92 13.52 14.20
C LYS A 211 -3.02 14.34 12.92
N LEU A 212 -3.34 13.67 11.81
CA LEU A 212 -3.51 14.32 10.52
C LEU A 212 -4.66 15.34 10.55
N TRP A 213 -5.80 14.94 11.12
CA TRP A 213 -6.97 15.80 11.27
C TRP A 213 -6.69 17.00 12.17
N ALA A 214 -6.01 16.81 13.31
CA ALA A 214 -5.61 17.92 14.19
C ALA A 214 -4.76 18.96 13.44
N SER A 215 -3.76 18.50 12.68
CA SER A 215 -2.89 19.35 11.86
C SER A 215 -3.68 20.12 10.78
N ILE A 216 -4.50 19.42 9.99
CA ILE A 216 -5.30 20.06 8.93
C ILE A 216 -6.35 21.02 9.50
N ARG A 217 -7.00 20.66 10.61
CA ARG A 217 -7.97 21.52 11.28
C ARG A 217 -7.32 22.81 11.78
N GLU A 218 -6.12 22.74 12.31
CA GLU A 218 -5.35 23.92 12.69
C GLU A 218 -4.98 24.79 11.47
N GLN A 219 -4.54 24.19 10.37
CA GLN A 219 -4.26 24.94 9.15
C GLN A 219 -5.52 25.61 8.58
N HIS A 220 -6.66 24.91 8.62
CA HIS A 220 -7.96 25.43 8.21
C HIS A 220 -8.41 26.61 9.09
N THR A 221 -8.26 26.53 10.41
CA THR A 221 -8.58 27.66 11.30
C THR A 221 -7.64 28.84 11.04
N ARG A 222 -6.31 28.62 10.93
CA ARG A 222 -5.34 29.68 10.57
C ARG A 222 -5.70 30.36 9.26
N ARG A 223 -6.10 29.60 8.23
CA ARG A 223 -6.54 30.13 6.92
C ARG A 223 -7.81 30.97 7.02
N LYS A 224 -8.76 30.60 7.90
CA LYS A 224 -9.98 31.39 8.14
C LYS A 224 -9.69 32.69 8.89
N HIS A 225 -8.86 32.63 9.94
CA HIS A 225 -8.52 33.81 10.74
C HIS A 225 -7.59 34.77 9.98
N GLY A 226 -6.63 34.27 9.22
CA GLY A 226 -5.70 35.09 8.42
C GLY A 226 -6.38 35.86 7.27
N LYS A 227 -7.54 35.39 6.80
CA LYS A 227 -8.37 36.13 5.82
C LYS A 227 -9.11 37.32 6.44
N SER A 228 -9.24 37.39 7.76
CA SER A 228 -10.00 38.43 8.47
C SER A 228 -9.16 39.63 8.92
N VAL A 229 -7.83 39.57 8.83
CA VAL A 229 -6.93 40.60 9.41
C VAL A 229 -6.25 41.50 8.36
N ASN A 230 -6.30 41.15 7.07
CA ASN A 230 -5.78 42.02 6.02
C ASN A 230 -6.92 42.78 5.33
N GLY A 231 -7.57 43.64 6.11
CA GLY A 231 -8.46 44.68 5.60
C GLY A 231 -7.64 45.72 4.83
N LYS A 232 -7.33 45.43 3.56
CA LYS A 232 -7.03 46.50 2.61
C LYS A 232 -8.36 47.03 2.12
N LEU A 233 -8.87 48.00 2.87
CA LEU A 233 -9.91 48.91 2.43
C LEU A 233 -9.30 49.71 1.26
N ASP A 234 -9.41 49.21 0.03
CA ASP A 234 -9.16 50.03 -1.16
C ASP A 234 -10.30 51.04 -1.25
N VAL A 235 -10.14 52.14 -0.51
CA VAL A 235 -10.87 53.38 -0.75
C VAL A 235 -10.35 53.92 -2.08
N THR A 236 -10.99 53.49 -3.17
CA THR A 236 -10.93 54.25 -4.41
C THR A 236 -11.69 55.55 -4.16
N VAL A 237 -10.94 56.59 -3.74
CA VAL A 237 -11.38 57.97 -3.82
C VAL A 237 -11.57 58.26 -5.30
N PHE A 238 -12.83 58.34 -5.72
CA PHE A 238 -13.20 58.99 -6.96
C PHE A 238 -13.11 60.50 -6.73
N GLU A 239 -12.19 61.14 -7.43
CA GLU A 239 -12.26 62.56 -7.81
C GLU A 239 -12.04 62.67 -9.32
#